data_AF-A0A9E4ZKY2-F1
#
_entry.id   AF-A0A9E4ZKY2-F1
#
_cell.length_a   1.000
_cell.length_b   1.000
_cell.length_c   1.000
_cell.angle_alpha   90.00
_cell.angle_beta   90.00
_cell.angle_gamma   90.00
#
_symmetry.space_group_name_H-M   'P 1'
#
loop_
_entity.id
_entity.type
_entity.pdbx_description
1 polymer ?
#
loop_
_entity_poly.entity_id
_entity_poly.type
_entity_poly.pdbx_seq_one_letter_code
_entity_poly.pdbx_strand_id
1 'polypeptide(L)'
;MVLAYANSLSGMSASPGIIPDMRYLSPAYLPMLVIGVYALKHAGMDANGAQEALRTLFWLAVIDLPLIFVILQVIAGQNPGGQVTFITTLTYLFLAGAAVLYVAVLARRASPRLLAYAVPVLMLFPLAWELIVDFRFATSCWEGYHFWIPVVEYIWYIQYAIFPL
;
A
#
# COMPACT_ATOMS: atom_id res chain seq x y z
N MET A 1 -27.11 -2.96 13.00
CA MET A 1 -26.64 -4.18 13.69
C MET A 1 -27.29 -5.48 13.18
N VAL A 2 -28.31 -5.46 12.31
CA VAL A 2 -28.92 -6.69 11.71
C VAL A 2 -28.50 -6.95 10.24
N LEU A 3 -27.84 -5.99 9.57
CA LEU A 3 -27.31 -6.13 8.19
C LEU A 3 -25.87 -6.68 8.12
N ALA A 4 -25.26 -6.99 9.26
CA ALA A 4 -23.83 -7.34 9.37
C ALA A 4 -23.46 -8.74 8.81
N TYR A 5 -24.44 -9.53 8.35
CA TYR A 5 -24.23 -10.94 7.98
C TYR A 5 -24.88 -11.38 6.65
N ALA A 6 -25.42 -10.48 5.84
CA ALA A 6 -26.11 -10.86 4.58
C ALA A 6 -25.19 -11.01 3.34
N ASN A 7 -23.99 -10.44 3.32
CA ASN A 7 -23.09 -10.46 2.14
C ASN A 7 -21.92 -11.45 2.28
N SER A 8 -22.20 -12.60 2.90
CA SER A 8 -21.31 -13.76 2.97
C SER A 8 -20.96 -14.24 1.55
N LEU A 9 -19.83 -13.78 1.00
CA LEU A 9 -19.12 -14.51 -0.05
C LEU A 9 -18.81 -15.89 0.52
N SER A 10 -19.38 -16.92 -0.10
CA SER A 10 -19.30 -18.32 0.32
C SER A 10 -17.85 -18.76 0.52
N GLY A 11 -17.36 -18.67 1.76
CA GLY A 11 -15.96 -18.94 2.09
C GLY A 11 -15.44 -18.20 3.33
N MET A 12 -16.13 -17.18 3.85
CA MET A 12 -15.71 -16.48 5.07
C MET A 12 -16.48 -16.98 6.31
N SER A 13 -15.73 -17.47 7.29
CA SER A 13 -16.25 -17.97 8.57
C SER A 13 -16.77 -16.82 9.44
N ALA A 14 -18.01 -16.91 9.91
CA ALA A 14 -18.68 -15.93 10.78
C ALA A 14 -18.32 -16.10 12.28
N SER A 15 -17.09 -16.53 12.59
CA SER A 15 -16.59 -16.66 13.96
C SER A 15 -15.85 -15.39 14.38
N PRO A 16 -16.03 -14.88 15.63
CA PRO A 16 -15.26 -13.74 16.14
C PRO A 16 -13.76 -14.06 16.36
N GLY A 17 -13.33 -15.29 16.06
CA GLY A 17 -11.97 -15.75 16.21
C GLY A 17 -11.54 -16.66 15.06
N ILE A 18 -11.51 -16.13 13.84
CA ILE A 18 -10.51 -16.43 12.80
C ILE A 18 -10.34 -15.12 12.03
N ILE A 19 -9.25 -14.40 12.28
CA ILE A 19 -8.88 -13.28 11.42
C ILE A 19 -8.59 -13.92 10.05
N PRO A 20 -9.35 -13.58 8.98
CA PRO A 20 -9.13 -14.20 7.68
C PRO A 20 -7.70 -13.87 7.26
N ASP A 21 -6.87 -14.92 7.18
CA ASP A 21 -5.52 -14.82 6.68
C ASP A 21 -5.57 -14.16 5.29
N MET A 22 -4.75 -13.13 5.07
CA MET A 22 -4.65 -12.44 3.77
C MET A 22 -4.43 -13.43 2.61
N ARG A 23 -3.88 -14.62 2.89
CA ARG A 23 -3.75 -15.73 1.93
C ARG A 23 -5.08 -16.12 1.27
N TYR A 24 -6.22 -15.98 1.94
CA TYR A 24 -7.54 -16.27 1.36
C TYR A 24 -8.01 -15.20 0.36
N LEU A 25 -7.43 -14.00 0.41
CA LEU A 25 -7.65 -12.94 -0.58
C LEU A 25 -6.68 -13.02 -1.77
N SER A 26 -5.68 -13.92 -1.71
CA SER A 26 -4.71 -14.10 -2.78
C SER A 26 -5.31 -14.35 -4.17
N PRO A 27 -6.42 -15.09 -4.34
CA PRO A 27 -7.04 -15.27 -5.64
C PRO A 27 -7.66 -13.98 -6.20
N ALA A 28 -7.98 -13.00 -5.34
CA ALA A 28 -8.59 -11.73 -5.74
C ALA A 28 -7.56 -10.67 -6.16
N TYR A 29 -6.30 -10.77 -5.73
CA TYR A 29 -5.28 -9.76 -6.08
C TYR A 29 -5.04 -9.63 -7.58
N LEU A 30 -4.90 -10.75 -8.28
CA LEU A 30 -4.66 -10.73 -9.73
C LEU A 30 -5.85 -10.15 -10.50
N PRO A 31 -7.11 -10.59 -10.27
CA PRO A 31 -8.28 -9.94 -10.85
C PRO A 31 -8.35 -8.43 -10.56
N MET A 32 -8.09 -8.00 -9.32
CA MET A 32 -8.14 -6.59 -8.94
C MET A 32 -7.07 -5.76 -9.63
N LEU A 33 -5.86 -6.30 -9.79
CA LEU A 33 -4.79 -5.67 -10.58
C LEU A 33 -5.18 -5.50 -12.04
N VAL A 34 -5.75 -6.54 -12.66
CA VAL A 34 -6.22 -6.49 -14.05
C VAL A 34 -7.32 -5.43 -14.20
N ILE A 35 -8.29 -5.37 -13.27
CA ILE A 35 -9.34 -4.36 -13.25
C ILE A 35 -8.73 -2.96 -13.11
N GLY A 36 -7.77 -2.77 -12.21
CA GLY A 36 -7.10 -1.48 -12.01
C GLY A 36 -6.37 -0.99 -13.26
N VAL A 37 -5.57 -1.85 -13.90
CA VAL A 37 -4.86 -1.52 -15.14
C VAL A 37 -5.86 -1.24 -16.28
N TYR A 38 -6.92 -2.04 -16.38
CA TYR A 38 -7.97 -1.82 -17.37
C TYR A 38 -8.69 -0.48 -17.15
N ALA A 39 -8.98 -0.10 -15.91
CA ALA A 39 -9.59 1.18 -15.57
C ALA A 39 -8.70 2.36 -16.02
N LEU A 40 -7.38 2.29 -15.78
CA LEU A 40 -6.45 3.32 -16.24
C LEU A 40 -6.41 3.41 -17.77
N LYS A 41 -6.37 2.26 -18.46
CA LYS A 41 -6.47 2.22 -19.93
C LYS A 41 -7.78 2.83 -20.43
N HIS A 42 -8.89 2.51 -19.77
CA HIS A 42 -10.21 3.06 -20.10
C HIS A 42 -10.27 4.59 -19.92
N ALA A 43 -9.59 5.12 -18.91
CA ALA A 43 -9.45 6.56 -18.70
C ALA A 43 -8.51 7.27 -19.71
N GLY A 44 -7.95 6.53 -20.67
CA GLY A 44 -7.09 7.09 -21.72
C GLY A 44 -5.60 7.12 -21.36
N MET A 45 -5.16 6.36 -20.35
CA MET A 45 -3.73 6.15 -20.10
C MET A 45 -3.14 5.25 -21.18
N ASP A 46 -2.20 5.80 -21.95
CA ASP A 46 -1.46 5.10 -22.99
C ASP A 46 -0.17 4.46 -22.46
N ALA A 47 0.57 3.78 -23.33
CA ALA A 47 1.82 3.11 -22.96
C ALA A 47 2.88 4.10 -22.43
N ASN A 48 2.92 5.32 -22.97
CA ASN A 48 3.83 6.37 -22.50
C ASN A 48 3.45 6.83 -21.09
N GLY A 49 2.16 7.02 -20.81
CA GLY A 49 1.66 7.33 -19.48
C GLY A 49 1.97 6.23 -18.46
N ALA A 50 1.84 4.95 -18.84
CA ALA A 50 2.22 3.83 -17.99
C ALA A 50 3.74 3.79 -17.71
N GLN A 51 4.56 4.03 -18.74
CA GLN A 51 6.01 4.12 -18.58
C GLN A 51 6.41 5.26 -17.65
N GLU A 52 5.79 6.43 -17.79
CA GLU A 52 6.02 7.59 -16.91
C GLU A 52 5.59 7.30 -15.47
N ALA A 53 4.46 6.61 -15.29
CA ALA A 53 3.98 6.20 -13.97
C ALA A 53 4.97 5.24 -13.29
N LEU A 54 5.46 4.22 -14.01
CA LEU A 54 6.45 3.28 -13.50
C LEU A 54 7.77 3.98 -13.16
N ARG A 55 8.23 4.89 -14.03
CA ARG A 55 9.43 5.69 -13.77
C ARG A 55 9.27 6.57 -12.53
N THR A 56 8.12 7.21 -12.38
CA THR A 56 7.80 8.04 -11.21
C THR A 56 7.79 7.17 -9.95
N LEU A 57 7.08 6.04 -9.98
CA LEU A 57 7.03 5.10 -8.86
C LEU A 57 8.42 4.59 -8.48
N PHE A 58 9.27 4.28 -9.46
CA PHE A 58 10.64 3.85 -9.21
C PHE A 58 11.43 4.90 -8.42
N TRP A 59 11.39 6.17 -8.84
CA TRP A 59 12.11 7.22 -8.13
C TRP A 59 11.53 7.50 -6.75
N LEU A 60 10.20 7.47 -6.61
CA LEU A 60 9.53 7.57 -5.31
C LEU A 60 9.97 6.41 -4.38
N ALA A 61 10.07 5.19 -4.91
CA ALA A 61 10.48 4.03 -4.13
C ALA A 61 11.97 4.07 -3.75
N VAL A 62 12.84 4.59 -4.61
CA VAL A 62 14.29 4.66 -4.34
C VAL A 62 14.66 5.80 -3.39
N ILE A 63 13.97 6.94 -3.48
CA ILE A 63 14.32 8.16 -2.73
C ILE A 63 13.34 8.40 -1.57
N ASP A 64 12.04 8.47 -1.88
CA ASP A 64 11.04 8.88 -0.89
C ASP A 64 10.74 7.78 0.13
N LEU A 65 10.73 6.49 -0.24
CA LEU A 65 10.51 5.41 0.74
C LEU A 65 11.57 5.38 1.86
N PRO A 66 12.89 5.38 1.57
CA PRO A 66 13.90 5.48 2.62
C PRO A 66 13.77 6.76 3.45
N LEU A 67 13.44 7.88 2.83
CA LEU A 67 13.27 9.15 3.53
C LEU A 67 12.05 9.11 4.46
N ILE A 68 10.91 8.61 4.00
CA ILE A 68 9.70 8.40 4.79
C ILE A 68 10.02 7.51 5.99
N PHE A 69 10.76 6.41 5.79
CA PHE A 69 11.18 5.54 6.88
C PHE A 69 11.98 6.28 7.95
N VAL A 70 13.02 7.02 7.54
CA VAL A 70 13.87 7.81 8.46
C VAL A 70 13.05 8.88 9.17
N ILE A 71 12.16 9.58 8.47
CA ILE A 71 11.28 10.59 9.06
C ILE A 71 10.36 9.97 10.11
N LEU A 72 9.72 8.85 9.79
CA LEU A 72 8.85 8.16 10.74
C LEU A 72 9.64 7.60 11.94
N GLN A 73 10.88 7.13 11.72
CA GLN A 73 11.78 6.70 12.78
C GLN A 73 12.10 7.87 13.74
N VAL A 74 12.47 9.03 13.20
CA VAL A 74 12.95 10.17 13.99
C VAL A 74 11.80 10.96 14.62
N ILE A 75 10.70 11.18 13.89
CA ILE A 75 9.61 12.06 14.33
C ILE A 75 8.53 11.29 15.10
N ALA A 76 8.16 10.09 14.65
CA ALA A 76 7.05 9.33 15.23
C ALA A 76 7.48 8.30 16.30
N GLY A 77 8.77 8.28 16.64
CA GLY A 77 9.33 7.63 17.83
C GLY A 77 8.94 6.15 18.00
N GLN A 78 8.62 5.77 19.24
CA GLN A 78 8.27 4.41 19.69
C GLN A 78 6.75 4.13 19.62
N ASN A 79 6.00 4.81 18.75
CA ASN A 79 4.57 4.53 18.54
C ASN A 79 4.28 3.91 17.15
N PRO A 80 4.57 2.62 16.95
CA PRO A 80 4.29 1.92 15.69
C PRO A 80 2.82 2.00 15.27
N GLY A 81 1.89 1.86 16.23
CA GLY A 81 0.44 1.93 15.96
C GLY A 81 -0.01 3.28 15.41
N GLY A 82 0.55 4.38 15.92
CA GLY A 82 0.33 5.72 15.41
C GLY A 82 0.88 5.92 14.00
N GLN A 83 2.04 5.34 13.68
CA GLN A 83 2.64 5.41 12.34
C GLN A 83 1.80 4.69 11.29
N VAL A 84 1.36 3.46 11.60
CA VAL A 84 0.45 2.70 10.73
C VAL A 84 -0.86 3.44 10.52
N THR A 85 -1.44 4.00 11.58
CA THR A 85 -2.69 4.78 11.49
C THR A 85 -2.49 6.01 10.61
N PHE A 86 -1.40 6.75 10.80
CA PHE A 86 -1.08 7.95 10.01
C PHE A 86 -0.94 7.63 8.52
N ILE A 87 -0.13 6.63 8.16
CA ILE A 87 0.03 6.23 6.76
C ILE A 87 -1.30 5.72 6.19
N THR A 88 -2.07 4.95 6.95
CA THR A 88 -3.40 4.48 6.53
C THR A 88 -4.35 5.65 6.23
N THR A 89 -4.37 6.68 7.07
CA THR A 89 -5.14 7.90 6.82
C THR A 89 -4.71 8.61 5.55
N LEU A 90 -3.40 8.74 5.32
CA LEU A 90 -2.87 9.33 4.08
C LEU A 90 -3.26 8.49 2.86
N THR A 91 -3.15 7.16 2.93
CA THR A 91 -3.60 6.26 1.85
C THR A 91 -5.05 6.52 1.47
N TYR A 92 -5.96 6.62 2.45
CA TYR A 92 -7.37 6.90 2.16
C TYR A 92 -7.60 8.30 1.59
N LEU A 93 -6.88 9.31 2.07
CA LEU A 93 -6.96 10.67 1.54
C LEU A 93 -6.51 10.73 0.07
N PHE A 94 -5.37 10.11 -0.25
CA PHE A 94 -4.86 10.06 -1.62
C PHE A 94 -5.71 9.15 -2.51
N LEU A 95 -6.29 8.07 -1.98
CA LEU A 95 -7.24 7.23 -2.71
C LEU A 95 -8.47 8.03 -3.11
N ALA A 96 -9.04 8.79 -2.18
CA ALA A 96 -10.16 9.68 -2.45
C ALA A 96 -9.79 10.74 -3.51
N GLY A 97 -8.61 11.37 -3.38
CA GLY A 97 -8.11 12.32 -4.37
C GLY A 97 -7.93 11.70 -5.76
N ALA A 98 -7.34 10.51 -5.85
CA ALA A 98 -7.16 9.78 -7.10
C ALA A 98 -8.50 9.37 -7.73
N ALA A 99 -9.48 8.97 -6.92
CA ALA A 99 -10.83 8.66 -7.40
C ALA A 99 -11.53 9.90 -7.98
N VAL A 100 -11.43 11.05 -7.31
CA VAL A 100 -11.96 12.32 -7.82
C VAL A 100 -11.28 12.71 -9.13
N LEU A 101 -9.94 12.59 -9.19
CA LEU A 101 -9.19 12.87 -10.41
C LEU A 101 -9.60 11.92 -11.56
N TYR A 102 -9.77 10.64 -11.28
CA TYR A 102 -10.22 9.64 -12.24
C TYR A 102 -11.60 10.01 -12.82
N VAL A 103 -12.56 10.38 -11.96
CA VAL A 103 -13.87 10.86 -12.40
C VAL A 103 -13.75 12.14 -13.23
N ALA A 104 -12.88 13.07 -12.85
CA ALA A 104 -12.64 14.30 -13.61
C ALA A 104 -12.05 14.01 -15.00
N VAL A 105 -11.18 13.01 -15.13
CA VAL A 105 -10.64 12.56 -16.43
C VAL A 105 -11.75 11.96 -17.28
N LEU A 106 -12.60 11.09 -16.73
CA LEU A 106 -13.75 10.53 -17.46
C LEU A 106 -14.74 11.61 -17.90
N ALA A 107 -14.95 12.64 -17.07
CA ALA A 107 -15.76 13.80 -17.39
C ALA A 107 -15.08 14.79 -18.36
N ARG A 108 -13.88 14.46 -18.86
CA ARG A 108 -13.05 15.31 -19.74
C ARG A 108 -12.70 16.68 -19.15
N ARG A 109 -12.70 16.80 -17.82
CA ARG A 109 -12.32 18.00 -17.07
C ARG A 109 -10.84 18.01 -16.67
N ALA A 110 -10.15 16.89 -16.83
CA ALA A 110 -8.74 16.71 -16.50
C ALA A 110 -8.03 15.87 -17.56
N SER A 111 -6.71 16.04 -17.69
CA SER A 111 -5.90 15.23 -18.61
C SER A 111 -5.65 13.83 -18.03
N PRO A 112 -5.79 12.76 -18.83
CA PRO A 112 -5.38 11.40 -18.42
C PRO A 112 -3.93 11.32 -17.94
N ARG A 113 -3.05 12.21 -18.41
CA ARG A 113 -1.64 12.28 -18.00
C ARG A 113 -1.47 12.56 -16.51
N LEU A 114 -2.43 13.22 -15.87
CA LEU A 114 -2.39 13.46 -14.42
C LEU A 114 -2.49 12.15 -13.62
N LEU A 115 -3.20 11.14 -14.14
CA LEU A 115 -3.26 9.82 -13.51
C LEU A 115 -1.90 9.14 -13.48
N ALA A 116 -1.05 9.40 -14.48
CA ALA A 116 0.31 8.85 -14.52
C ALA A 116 1.19 9.34 -13.37
N TYR A 117 0.90 10.51 -12.79
CA TYR A 117 1.61 11.03 -11.62
C TYR A 117 0.88 10.72 -10.30
N ALA A 118 -0.45 10.76 -10.31
CA ALA A 118 -1.25 10.52 -9.11
C ALA A 118 -1.22 9.05 -8.65
N VAL A 119 -1.24 8.10 -9.59
CA VAL A 119 -1.23 6.66 -9.26
C VAL A 119 0.05 6.24 -8.55
N PRO A 120 1.26 6.60 -9.02
CA PRO A 120 2.50 6.33 -8.28
C PRO A 120 2.52 6.89 -6.86
N VAL A 121 2.05 8.11 -6.68
CA VAL A 121 1.98 8.73 -5.34
C VAL A 121 1.00 7.98 -4.44
N LEU A 122 -0.15 7.55 -4.97
CA LEU A 122 -1.07 6.67 -4.24
C LEU A 122 -0.40 5.34 -3.87
N MET A 123 0.33 4.71 -4.79
CA MET A 123 1.01 3.44 -4.56
C MET A 123 2.17 3.55 -3.56
N LEU A 124 2.77 4.72 -3.42
CA LEU A 124 3.82 4.98 -2.43
C LEU A 124 3.35 4.72 -1.00
N PHE A 125 2.10 5.05 -0.66
CA PHE A 125 1.61 4.93 0.72
C PHE A 125 1.41 3.47 1.18
N PRO A 126 0.81 2.55 0.39
CA PRO A 126 0.84 1.12 0.70
C PRO A 126 2.26 0.57 0.83
N LEU A 127 3.21 1.00 -0.03
CA LEU A 127 4.61 0.58 0.09
C LEU A 127 5.25 1.11 1.38
N ALA A 128 4.97 2.35 1.77
CA ALA A 128 5.41 2.90 3.04
C ALA A 128 4.78 2.17 4.24
N TRP A 129 3.52 1.75 4.10
CA TRP A 129 2.83 0.94 5.10
C TRP A 129 3.48 -0.43 5.26
N GLU A 130 3.75 -1.14 4.16
CA GLU A 130 4.47 -2.42 4.16
C GLU A 130 5.84 -2.26 4.82
N LEU A 131 6.57 -1.21 4.48
CA LEU A 131 7.88 -0.94 5.05
C LEU A 131 7.83 -0.73 6.58
N ILE A 132 6.79 -0.08 7.12
CA ILE A 132 6.61 0.04 8.59
C ILE A 132 6.28 -1.32 9.21
N VAL A 133 5.39 -2.09 8.58
CA VAL A 133 4.95 -3.39 9.12
C VAL A 133 6.09 -4.41 9.10
N ASP A 134 6.85 -4.45 8.01
CA ASP A 134 7.92 -5.41 7.74
C ASP A 134 9.19 -5.13 8.54
N PHE A 135 9.50 -3.85 8.84
CA PHE A 135 10.75 -3.50 9.50
C PHE A 135 10.58 -2.95 10.91
N ARG A 136 9.43 -2.33 11.24
CA ARG A 136 9.18 -1.78 12.58
C ARG A 136 8.24 -2.62 13.45
N PHE A 137 7.21 -3.25 12.87
CA PHE A 137 6.36 -4.18 13.61
C PHE A 137 6.93 -5.61 13.66
N ALA A 138 7.90 -5.93 12.81
CA ALA A 138 8.38 -7.30 12.68
C ALA A 138 9.01 -7.90 13.94
N THR A 139 9.41 -7.07 14.90
CA THR A 139 9.82 -7.50 16.23
C THR A 139 8.70 -8.19 17.03
N SER A 140 7.44 -8.18 16.58
CA SER A 140 6.30 -8.66 17.37
C SER A 140 5.32 -9.62 16.66
N CYS A 141 5.36 -9.77 15.34
CA CYS A 141 4.28 -10.47 14.60
C CYS A 141 4.70 -11.46 13.49
N TRP A 142 5.99 -11.72 13.27
CA TRP A 142 6.48 -12.58 12.17
C TRP A 142 6.65 -14.05 12.54
N GLU A 143 6.04 -14.52 13.62
CA GLU A 143 5.96 -15.95 13.96
C GLU A 143 5.15 -16.70 12.87
N GLY A 144 5.77 -16.99 11.71
CA GLY A 144 5.19 -17.84 10.66
C GLY A 144 5.42 -17.46 9.19
N TYR A 145 6.05 -16.32 8.86
CA TYR A 145 6.30 -15.93 7.45
C TYR A 145 7.75 -16.25 7.00
N HIS A 146 8.05 -17.55 6.90
CA HIS A 146 9.38 -18.13 6.66
C HIS A 146 10.13 -17.66 5.40
N PHE A 147 9.42 -17.16 4.38
CA PHE A 147 10.03 -16.83 3.09
C PHE A 147 10.91 -15.57 3.14
N TRP A 148 10.55 -14.58 3.95
CA TRP A 148 11.25 -13.29 4.01
C TRP A 148 12.23 -13.16 5.18
N ILE A 149 12.19 -14.10 6.14
CA ILE A 149 12.97 -14.04 7.39
C ILE A 149 14.46 -13.73 7.15
N PRO A 150 15.20 -14.41 6.25
CA PRO A 150 16.65 -14.17 6.14
C PRO A 150 17.01 -12.78 5.60
N VAL A 151 16.23 -12.26 4.64
CA VAL A 151 16.47 -10.94 4.03
C VAL A 151 16.05 -9.84 5.01
N VAL A 152 14.89 -10.01 5.65
CA VAL A 152 14.36 -9.05 6.63
C VAL A 152 15.27 -8.99 7.85
N GLU A 153 15.75 -10.13 8.37
CA GLU A 153 16.72 -10.17 9.49
C GLU A 153 18.03 -9.47 9.16
N TYR A 154 18.57 -9.66 7.96
CA TYR A 154 19.82 -9.00 7.55
C TYR A 154 19.66 -7.47 7.46
N ILE A 155 18.58 -7.01 6.84
CA ILE A 155 18.26 -5.58 6.76
C ILE A 155 17.99 -5.02 8.17
N TRP A 156 17.30 -5.78 9.01
CA TRP A 156 17.03 -5.40 10.40
C TRP A 156 18.31 -5.25 11.22
N TYR A 157 19.28 -6.15 11.06
CA TYR A 157 20.58 -6.02 11.73
C TYR A 157 21.32 -4.74 11.32
N ILE A 158 21.31 -4.40 10.03
CA ILE A 158 21.87 -3.14 9.52
C ILE A 158 21.13 -1.94 10.11
N GLN A 159 19.79 -1.98 10.13
CA GLN A 159 18.97 -0.92 10.70
C GLN A 159 19.26 -0.71 12.19
N TYR A 160 19.34 -1.78 12.98
CA TYR A 160 19.62 -1.70 14.43
C TYR A 160 21.03 -1.14 14.71
N ALA A 161 22.00 -1.47 13.86
CA ALA A 161 23.36 -0.93 13.97
C ALA A 161 23.42 0.59 13.68
N ILE A 162 22.57 1.10 12.78
CA ILE A 162 22.56 2.51 12.37
C ILE A 162 21.62 3.36 13.25
N PHE A 163 20.46 2.81 13.63
CA PHE A 163 19.40 3.46 14.39
C PHE A 163 19.02 2.59 15.61
N PRO A 164 19.83 2.58 16.67
CA PRO A 164 19.50 1.85 17.89
C PRO A 164 18.19 2.39 18.49
N LEU A 165 17.26 1.49 18.80
CA LEU A 165 15.94 1.79 19.38
C LEU A 165 16.03 2.41 20.79
#